data_AF-A0A286AAN5-F1
#
_entry.id   AF-A0A286AAN5-F1
#
_cell.length_a   1.000
_cell.length_b   1.000
_cell.length_c   1.000
_cell.angle_alpha   90.00
_cell.angle_beta   90.00
_cell.angle_gamma   90.00
#
_symmetry.space_group_name_H-M   'P 1'
#
loop_
_entity.id
_entity.type
_entity.pdbx_description
1 polymer ?
#
loop_
_entity_poly.entity_id
_entity_poly.type
_entity_poly.pdbx_seq_one_letter_code
_entity_poly.pdbx_strand_id
1 'polypeptide(L)'
;MKNNFTLIFISYFVLGITVCLGQTKVNFTQGGTIYSRVTFTSSVSNWTVPAHVSSINYLVVGGGGGGGGAFDSGGAGGGGGGQVKTGTLSVTGGSTINVIVGSAGAGGAADRNDATPEYNGVNGGDSSFDTIIANGGTGGIRSRGGGASAGGALNTGGSGGGGGNGGGGGGGNANPGSNGRTPVVQNGGNGGGGTSSNLSGIAKIYGTGGKGGTAVTGNNQPGNNQSATPANSGNGGNGAGVSGLSSLEGGAGSEGIVIITYIEVQPEYFTEGSVNYTRLTFTNTNSSFNWTVPSNVSSVNYLVVGGGGGGGGAFDSGAAGGGGGGQVKTGTLSVTSGSTINVTVGSAGAGGAADRNASPQEYNGVDGGNSYFDTIIANGGTGGIRSRGGGASAGGALNTGGSGGGGGNGGGGGGGNASPGNN
;
A
#
# COMPACT_ATOMS: atom_id res chain seq x y z
N MET A 1 -39.03 18.03 -24.77
CA MET A 1 -38.68 16.71 -25.34
C MET A 1 -38.04 15.88 -24.24
N LYS A 2 -38.79 14.92 -23.69
CA LYS A 2 -38.30 13.96 -22.68
C LYS A 2 -37.75 12.76 -23.46
N ASN A 3 -36.42 12.61 -23.52
CA ASN A 3 -35.82 11.40 -24.04
C ASN A 3 -35.55 10.46 -22.86
N ASN A 4 -36.34 9.40 -22.81
CA ASN A 4 -36.19 8.28 -21.89
C ASN A 4 -34.95 7.47 -22.32
N PHE A 5 -33.94 7.38 -21.45
CA PHE A 5 -32.90 6.36 -21.58
C PHE A 5 -33.33 5.14 -20.78
N THR A 6 -33.74 4.08 -21.50
CA THR A 6 -33.95 2.75 -20.91
C THR A 6 -32.66 1.96 -21.06
N LEU A 7 -31.98 1.75 -19.93
CA LEU A 7 -30.72 1.03 -19.80
C LEU A 7 -31.04 -0.42 -19.41
N ILE A 8 -30.82 -1.37 -20.32
CA ILE A 8 -30.92 -2.81 -20.06
C ILE A 8 -29.59 -3.43 -20.49
N PHE A 9 -28.85 -3.98 -19.52
CA PHE A 9 -27.52 -4.56 -19.68
C PHE A 9 -27.59 -6.07 -19.89
N ILE A 10 -26.71 -6.59 -20.75
CA ILE A 10 -26.30 -7.99 -20.73
C ILE A 10 -24.78 -7.99 -20.56
N SER A 11 -24.34 -8.45 -19.39
CA SER A 11 -22.96 -8.50 -18.95
C SER A 11 -22.30 -9.82 -19.32
N TYR A 12 -20.98 -9.80 -19.45
CA TYR A 12 -20.16 -10.92 -18.97
C TYR A 12 -19.22 -10.40 -17.88
N PHE A 13 -19.18 -11.17 -16.81
CA PHE A 13 -18.45 -10.96 -15.57
C PHE A 13 -16.98 -11.34 -15.78
N VAL A 14 -16.06 -10.36 -15.72
CA VAL A 14 -14.63 -10.68 -15.52
C VAL A 14 -14.35 -10.54 -14.03
N LEU A 15 -14.55 -11.65 -13.31
CA LEU A 15 -13.92 -11.84 -12.00
C LEU A 15 -12.44 -12.14 -12.22
N GLY A 16 -11.69 -11.12 -12.63
CA GLY A 16 -10.28 -11.26 -12.97
C GLY A 16 -9.42 -10.92 -11.77
N ILE A 17 -9.34 -11.80 -10.77
CA ILE A 17 -8.14 -11.83 -9.94
C ILE A 17 -7.01 -12.12 -10.93
N THR A 18 -6.19 -11.12 -11.29
CA THR A 18 -4.95 -11.40 -12.01
C THR A 18 -4.04 -12.12 -11.03
N VAL A 19 -4.13 -13.46 -11.00
CA VAL A 19 -3.19 -14.31 -10.29
C VAL A 19 -1.94 -14.36 -11.16
N CYS A 20 -1.04 -13.42 -10.94
CA CYS A 20 0.35 -13.64 -11.31
C CYS A 20 0.93 -14.56 -10.23
N LEU A 21 1.62 -15.64 -10.61
CA LEU A 21 2.18 -16.62 -9.67
C LEU A 21 2.85 -15.91 -8.47
N GLY A 22 2.33 -16.12 -7.26
CA GLY A 22 2.90 -15.55 -6.05
C GLY A 22 2.34 -14.22 -5.54
N GLN A 23 1.42 -13.58 -6.28
CA GLN A 23 0.75 -12.35 -5.82
C GLN A 23 -0.75 -12.32 -6.12
N THR A 24 -1.49 -11.58 -5.30
CA THR A 24 -2.91 -11.26 -5.53
C THR A 24 -3.14 -9.76 -5.38
N LYS A 25 -3.95 -9.16 -6.25
CA LYS A 25 -4.36 -7.75 -6.18
C LYS A 25 -5.87 -7.66 -5.97
N VAL A 26 -6.30 -6.83 -5.03
CA VAL A 26 -7.72 -6.56 -4.73
C VAL A 26 -7.93 -5.06 -4.55
N ASN A 27 -8.98 -4.52 -5.18
CA ASN A 27 -9.37 -3.12 -5.02
C ASN A 27 -10.47 -2.99 -3.98
N PHE A 28 -10.43 -1.94 -3.16
CA PHE A 28 -11.47 -1.64 -2.16
C PHE A 28 -11.62 -0.13 -1.96
N THR A 29 -12.81 0.29 -1.55
CA THR A 29 -13.11 1.71 -1.30
C THR A 29 -13.12 1.98 0.20
N GLN A 30 -12.40 3.02 0.64
CA GLN A 30 -12.40 3.49 2.01
C GLN A 30 -12.50 5.02 2.01
N GLY A 31 -13.52 5.57 2.69
CA GLY A 31 -13.73 7.02 2.75
C GLY A 31 -13.90 7.67 1.37
N GLY A 32 -14.49 6.96 0.40
CA GLY A 32 -14.66 7.44 -0.98
C GLY A 32 -13.42 7.34 -1.87
N THR A 33 -12.27 6.93 -1.34
CA THR A 33 -11.03 6.72 -2.10
C THR A 33 -10.86 5.25 -2.44
N ILE A 34 -10.45 4.94 -3.68
CA ILE A 34 -10.15 3.57 -4.12
C ILE A 34 -8.69 3.25 -3.77
N TYR A 35 -8.49 2.17 -3.05
CA TYR A 35 -7.19 1.60 -2.73
C TYR A 35 -7.03 0.27 -3.44
N SER A 36 -5.79 -0.06 -3.81
CA SER A 36 -5.39 -1.41 -4.13
C SER A 36 -4.62 -2.02 -2.98
N ARG A 37 -4.89 -3.29 -2.71
CA ARG A 37 -4.07 -4.16 -1.87
C ARG A 37 -3.39 -5.17 -2.75
N VAL A 38 -2.07 -5.30 -2.63
CA VAL A 38 -1.30 -6.38 -3.25
C VAL A 38 -0.70 -7.23 -2.15
N THR A 39 -0.93 -8.54 -2.24
CA THR A 39 -0.40 -9.52 -1.29
C THR A 39 0.56 -10.44 -2.04
N PHE A 40 1.80 -10.53 -1.56
CA PHE A 40 2.83 -11.43 -2.06
C PHE A 40 3.01 -12.60 -1.08
N THR A 41 2.78 -13.82 -1.56
CA THR A 41 2.99 -15.07 -0.82
C THR A 41 4.21 -15.86 -1.31
N SER A 42 4.84 -15.41 -2.39
CA SER A 42 6.15 -15.87 -2.82
C SER A 42 6.94 -14.70 -3.40
N SER A 43 8.26 -14.87 -3.52
CA SER A 43 9.14 -13.84 -4.08
C SER A 43 8.77 -13.50 -5.52
N VAL A 44 8.79 -12.20 -5.83
CA VAL A 44 8.53 -11.66 -7.16
C VAL A 44 9.71 -10.78 -7.56
N SER A 45 10.30 -11.09 -8.71
CA SER A 45 11.33 -10.25 -9.31
C SER A 45 10.66 -9.16 -10.15
N ASN A 46 11.12 -7.92 -10.00
CA ASN A 46 10.69 -6.77 -10.80
C ASN A 46 9.19 -6.42 -10.69
N TRP A 47 8.63 -6.33 -9.48
CA TRP A 47 7.29 -5.76 -9.31
C TRP A 47 7.31 -4.26 -9.68
N THR A 48 6.56 -3.87 -10.70
CA THR A 48 6.49 -2.47 -11.12
C THR A 48 5.49 -1.70 -10.27
N VAL A 49 5.96 -0.65 -9.61
CA VAL A 49 5.12 0.33 -8.92
C VAL A 49 4.17 0.92 -9.95
N PRO A 50 2.83 0.87 -9.75
CA PRO A 50 1.90 1.45 -10.70
C PRO A 50 2.20 2.94 -10.93
N ALA A 51 1.92 3.40 -12.15
CA ALA A 51 2.07 4.82 -12.46
C ALA A 51 1.25 5.66 -11.45
N HIS A 52 1.74 6.86 -11.14
CA HIS A 52 1.10 7.81 -10.22
C HIS A 52 1.07 7.41 -8.73
N VAL A 53 1.63 6.26 -8.35
CA VAL A 53 1.78 5.90 -6.95
C VAL A 53 3.07 6.53 -6.40
N SER A 54 2.93 7.37 -5.38
CA SER A 54 4.06 8.04 -4.69
C SER A 54 4.26 7.56 -3.24
N SER A 55 3.30 6.81 -2.70
CA SER A 55 3.32 6.32 -1.33
C SER A 55 2.60 4.99 -1.23
N ILE A 56 3.17 4.09 -0.43
CA ILE A 56 2.67 2.74 -0.16
C ILE A 56 2.64 2.52 1.36
N ASN A 57 1.53 2.01 1.90
CA ASN A 57 1.52 1.39 3.21
C ASN A 57 1.97 -0.06 3.10
N TYR A 58 2.82 -0.53 3.99
CA TYR A 58 3.33 -1.90 3.94
C TYR A 58 3.14 -2.67 5.25
N LEU A 59 3.11 -3.99 5.11
CA LEU A 59 3.30 -5.01 6.12
C LEU A 59 4.30 -6.01 5.53
N VAL A 60 5.51 -6.09 6.11
CA VAL A 60 6.54 -7.05 5.72
C VAL A 60 6.77 -7.99 6.89
N VAL A 61 6.62 -9.29 6.64
CA VAL A 61 6.73 -10.35 7.66
C VAL A 61 7.78 -11.36 7.24
N GLY A 62 8.82 -11.57 8.04
CA GLY A 62 9.82 -12.61 7.83
C GLY A 62 9.23 -14.02 8.02
N GLY A 63 9.90 -15.05 7.50
CA GLY A 63 9.52 -16.44 7.76
C GLY A 63 9.75 -16.83 9.22
N GLY A 64 8.89 -17.66 9.79
CA GLY A 64 9.07 -18.19 11.15
C GLY A 64 10.08 -19.32 11.17
N GLY A 65 10.84 -19.44 12.28
CA GLY A 65 11.78 -20.55 12.49
C GLY A 65 11.06 -21.85 12.84
N GLY A 66 11.66 -23.00 12.52
CA GLY A 66 11.13 -24.31 12.89
C GLY A 66 11.38 -24.62 14.37
N GLY A 67 10.54 -25.46 14.98
CA GLY A 67 10.76 -25.97 16.33
C GLY A 67 11.87 -27.04 16.38
N GLY A 68 12.44 -27.28 17.56
CA GLY A 68 13.46 -28.32 17.74
C GLY A 68 12.87 -29.73 17.72
N GLY A 69 13.71 -30.72 17.38
CA GLY A 69 13.40 -32.14 17.50
C GLY A 69 13.55 -32.64 18.94
N ALA A 70 12.84 -33.71 19.29
CA ALA A 70 12.84 -34.28 20.63
C ALA A 70 13.18 -35.77 20.65
N PHE A 71 13.82 -36.21 21.74
CA PHE A 71 14.28 -37.57 21.95
C PHE A 71 14.09 -38.00 23.42
N ASP A 72 13.71 -39.26 23.63
CA ASP A 72 13.70 -40.01 24.90
C ASP A 72 13.23 -39.20 26.12
N SER A 73 11.90 -38.99 26.18
CA SER A 73 11.22 -38.21 27.23
C SER A 73 11.57 -36.71 27.24
N GLY A 74 12.11 -36.15 26.16
CA GLY A 74 12.47 -34.73 26.07
C GLY A 74 11.37 -33.82 25.49
N GLY A 75 11.40 -32.54 25.88
CA GLY A 75 10.62 -31.45 25.28
C GLY A 75 11.53 -30.42 24.60
N ALA A 76 11.40 -30.24 23.30
CA ALA A 76 12.20 -29.31 22.51
C ALA A 76 11.65 -27.88 22.53
N GLY A 77 12.48 -26.90 22.21
CA GLY A 77 12.10 -25.50 22.14
C GLY A 77 11.25 -25.18 20.91
N GLY A 78 10.31 -24.24 21.05
CA GLY A 78 9.56 -23.69 19.91
C GLY A 78 10.41 -22.72 19.08
N GLY A 79 10.17 -22.66 17.77
CA GLY A 79 10.81 -21.71 16.86
C GLY A 79 10.31 -20.28 17.08
N GLY A 80 11.15 -19.29 16.78
CA GLY A 80 10.80 -17.87 16.85
C GLY A 80 9.86 -17.48 15.72
N GLY A 81 8.94 -16.55 15.99
CA GLY A 81 8.16 -15.89 14.93
C GLY A 81 9.07 -15.02 14.06
N GLY A 82 8.69 -14.75 12.83
CA GLY A 82 9.37 -13.79 11.96
C GLY A 82 9.04 -12.35 12.33
N GLN A 83 9.97 -11.44 12.04
CA GLN A 83 9.78 -10.02 12.32
C GLN A 83 8.61 -9.47 11.52
N VAL A 84 7.85 -8.56 12.14
CA VAL A 84 6.76 -7.83 11.50
C VAL A 84 7.10 -6.36 11.47
N LYS A 85 7.20 -5.78 10.27
CA LYS A 85 7.38 -4.34 10.05
C LYS A 85 6.16 -3.76 9.35
N THR A 86 5.68 -2.63 9.83
CA THR A 86 4.61 -1.84 9.22
C THR A 86 5.05 -0.40 9.08
N GLY A 87 4.44 0.33 8.15
CA GLY A 87 4.73 1.74 7.94
C GLY A 87 4.30 2.23 6.57
N THR A 88 4.81 3.39 6.20
CA THR A 88 4.66 4.02 4.89
C THR A 88 6.02 4.09 4.21
N LEU A 89 6.03 3.88 2.89
CA LEU A 89 7.21 4.00 2.06
C LEU A 89 6.91 4.94 0.89
N SER A 90 7.75 5.96 0.71
CA SER A 90 7.72 6.81 -0.49
C SER A 90 8.31 6.05 -1.67
N VAL A 91 7.62 6.05 -2.79
CA VAL A 91 8.01 5.33 -4.01
C VAL A 91 7.88 6.22 -5.24
N THR A 92 8.49 5.80 -6.34
CA THR A 92 8.35 6.48 -7.63
C THR A 92 7.52 5.62 -8.57
N GLY A 93 6.40 6.15 -9.07
CA GLY A 93 5.56 5.44 -10.04
C GLY A 93 6.36 5.00 -11.27
N GLY A 94 6.21 3.74 -11.68
CA GLY A 94 6.94 3.13 -12.78
C GLY A 94 8.28 2.50 -12.42
N SER A 95 8.80 2.69 -11.19
CA SER A 95 10.01 1.98 -10.75
C SER A 95 9.73 0.50 -10.49
N THR A 96 10.75 -0.35 -10.62
CA THR A 96 10.66 -1.77 -10.25
C THR A 96 11.23 -2.01 -8.85
N ILE A 97 10.55 -2.86 -8.09
CA ILE A 97 10.95 -3.31 -6.75
C ILE A 97 11.02 -4.83 -6.75
N ASN A 98 12.11 -5.37 -6.20
CA ASN A 98 12.19 -6.81 -5.91
C ASN A 98 11.53 -7.09 -4.58
N VAL A 99 10.61 -8.07 -4.57
CA VAL A 99 9.92 -8.51 -3.36
C VAL A 99 10.41 -9.89 -3.00
N ILE A 100 10.96 -10.03 -1.80
CA ILE A 100 11.39 -11.32 -1.25
C ILE A 100 10.41 -11.73 -0.17
N VAL A 101 9.89 -12.95 -0.27
CA VAL A 101 9.11 -13.58 0.79
C VAL A 101 9.96 -14.66 1.44
N GLY A 102 10.25 -14.50 2.73
CA GLY A 102 11.06 -15.40 3.51
C GLY A 102 10.44 -16.79 3.62
N SER A 103 11.24 -17.83 3.42
CA SER A 103 10.81 -19.22 3.58
C SER A 103 10.55 -19.58 5.04
N ALA A 104 9.66 -20.55 5.26
CA ALA A 104 9.55 -21.21 6.56
C ALA A 104 10.87 -21.89 6.96
N GLY A 105 11.20 -21.85 8.25
CA GLY A 105 12.23 -22.71 8.83
C GLY A 105 11.72 -24.14 8.98
N ALA A 106 12.50 -25.11 8.50
CA ALA A 106 12.20 -26.52 8.71
C ALA A 106 12.29 -26.90 10.20
N GLY A 107 11.42 -27.81 10.63
CA GLY A 107 11.52 -28.40 11.97
C GLY A 107 12.81 -29.20 12.15
N GLY A 108 13.28 -29.29 13.38
CA GLY A 108 14.46 -30.09 13.72
C GLY A 108 14.13 -31.57 13.58
N ALA A 109 14.90 -32.29 12.75
CA ALA A 109 14.75 -33.73 12.56
C ALA A 109 15.03 -34.49 13.86
N ALA A 110 14.45 -35.68 14.01
CA ALA A 110 14.78 -36.60 15.10
C ALA A 110 14.61 -38.06 14.67
N ASP A 111 15.66 -38.86 14.87
CA ASP A 111 15.65 -40.30 14.65
C ASP A 111 16.37 -40.99 15.80
N ARG A 112 15.62 -41.75 16.59
CA ARG A 112 16.15 -42.47 17.75
C ARG A 112 17.22 -43.51 17.43
N ASN A 113 17.32 -43.98 16.19
CA ASN A 113 18.29 -44.99 15.78
C ASN A 113 19.57 -44.38 15.20
N ASP A 114 19.60 -43.05 15.00
CA ASP A 114 20.75 -42.33 14.49
C ASP A 114 21.73 -41.97 15.63
N ALA A 115 23.02 -41.84 15.29
CA ALA A 115 24.07 -41.47 16.23
C ALA A 115 23.87 -40.06 16.81
N THR A 116 23.25 -39.17 16.05
CA THR A 116 22.80 -37.83 16.44
C THR A 116 21.27 -37.77 16.36
N PRO A 117 20.57 -38.14 17.44
CA PRO A 117 19.17 -38.54 17.34
C PRO A 117 18.16 -37.37 17.31
N GLU A 118 18.62 -36.12 17.39
CA GLU A 118 17.78 -34.93 17.34
C GLU A 118 18.57 -33.68 16.92
N TYR A 119 17.93 -32.80 16.17
CA TYR A 119 18.49 -31.57 15.63
C TYR A 119 17.68 -30.34 16.04
N ASN A 120 18.33 -29.17 16.03
CA ASN A 120 17.64 -27.90 16.20
C ASN A 120 16.76 -27.62 14.97
N GLY A 121 15.72 -26.81 15.15
CA GLY A 121 14.98 -26.25 14.03
C GLY A 121 15.85 -25.31 13.20
N VAL A 122 15.49 -25.14 11.94
CA VAL A 122 16.14 -24.21 11.02
C VAL A 122 15.52 -22.81 11.16
N ASN A 123 16.32 -21.77 10.96
CA ASN A 123 15.83 -20.40 10.92
C ASN A 123 14.90 -20.17 9.71
N GLY A 124 13.89 -19.32 9.88
CA GLY A 124 13.12 -18.79 8.76
C GLY A 124 13.94 -17.82 7.92
N GLY A 125 13.56 -17.63 6.66
CA GLY A 125 14.18 -16.66 5.77
C GLY A 125 13.67 -15.24 6.01
N ASP A 126 14.48 -14.24 5.62
CA ASP A 126 14.09 -12.83 5.66
C ASP A 126 13.10 -12.51 4.53
N SER A 127 12.19 -11.57 4.79
CA SER A 127 11.34 -10.97 3.76
C SER A 127 11.81 -9.54 3.48
N SER A 128 11.67 -9.07 2.25
CA SER A 128 11.99 -7.68 1.90
C SER A 128 11.02 -7.07 0.91
N PHE A 129 10.76 -5.78 1.10
CA PHE A 129 10.07 -4.90 0.17
C PHE A 129 10.88 -3.62 0.02
N ASP A 130 11.55 -3.46 -1.13
CA ASP A 130 12.53 -2.39 -1.34
C ASP A 130 13.58 -2.37 -0.22
N THR A 131 13.76 -1.25 0.50
CA THR A 131 14.70 -1.08 1.60
C THR A 131 14.22 -1.67 2.93
N ILE A 132 12.96 -2.13 3.00
CA ILE A 132 12.38 -2.69 4.21
C ILE A 132 12.70 -4.18 4.30
N ILE A 133 13.57 -4.54 5.25
CA ILE A 133 13.93 -5.95 5.54
C ILE A 133 13.29 -6.37 6.86
N ALA A 134 12.52 -7.46 6.85
CA ALA A 134 11.99 -8.10 8.05
C ALA A 134 12.68 -9.45 8.25
N ASN A 135 13.42 -9.57 9.35
CA ASN A 135 14.24 -10.75 9.62
C ASN A 135 13.38 -12.00 9.89
N GLY A 136 13.86 -13.16 9.46
CA GLY A 136 13.29 -14.45 9.82
C GLY A 136 13.43 -14.78 11.31
N GLY A 137 12.55 -15.64 11.79
CA GLY A 137 12.60 -16.17 13.16
C GLY A 137 13.66 -17.25 13.31
N THR A 138 14.31 -17.35 14.47
CA THR A 138 15.34 -18.38 14.67
C THR A 138 14.72 -19.74 15.01
N GLY A 139 15.41 -20.82 14.68
CA GLY A 139 14.97 -22.18 15.02
C GLY A 139 14.96 -22.44 16.53
N GLY A 140 14.07 -23.33 16.96
CA GLY A 140 13.99 -23.83 18.34
C GLY A 140 15.09 -24.86 18.62
N ILE A 141 15.57 -24.90 19.86
CA ILE A 141 16.63 -25.84 20.26
C ILE A 141 16.06 -27.25 20.48
N ARG A 142 16.80 -28.28 20.09
CA ARG A 142 16.46 -29.69 20.36
C ARG A 142 16.30 -30.00 21.85
N SER A 143 15.62 -31.09 22.19
CA SER A 143 15.26 -31.37 23.59
C SER A 143 16.45 -31.48 24.52
N ARG A 144 17.56 -32.14 24.16
CA ARG A 144 18.78 -32.19 25.00
C ARG A 144 19.81 -31.11 24.68
N GLY A 145 19.41 -30.04 23.99
CA GLY A 145 20.28 -28.91 23.66
C GLY A 145 20.51 -27.91 24.81
N GLY A 146 19.75 -28.02 25.91
CA GLY A 146 19.98 -27.32 27.18
C GLY A 146 18.87 -26.33 27.55
N GLY A 147 18.38 -26.43 28.79
CA GLY A 147 17.51 -25.45 29.48
C GLY A 147 16.08 -25.29 28.94
N ALA A 148 15.07 -25.31 29.81
CA ALA A 148 13.66 -25.05 29.44
C ALA A 148 13.33 -23.55 29.25
N SER A 149 14.30 -22.75 28.82
CA SER A 149 14.22 -21.29 28.76
C SER A 149 13.41 -20.81 27.56
N ALA A 150 12.59 -19.79 27.77
CA ALA A 150 11.88 -19.07 26.72
C ALA A 150 12.84 -18.49 25.68
N GLY A 151 12.36 -18.36 24.45
CA GLY A 151 12.98 -17.52 23.44
C GLY A 151 12.89 -16.06 23.90
N GLY A 152 13.99 -15.32 23.71
CA GLY A 152 14.10 -13.91 24.02
C GLY A 152 13.19 -13.01 23.16
N ALA A 153 13.37 -11.69 23.31
CA ALA A 153 12.58 -10.70 22.57
C ALA A 153 12.90 -10.72 21.07
N LEU A 154 11.91 -10.33 20.25
CA LEU A 154 12.04 -10.08 18.81
C LEU A 154 12.59 -11.28 18.04
N ASN A 155 11.72 -12.29 17.83
CA ASN A 155 11.92 -13.34 16.81
C ASN A 155 12.99 -14.39 17.13
N THR A 156 13.50 -14.44 18.37
CA THR A 156 14.39 -15.51 18.82
C THR A 156 13.62 -16.76 19.25
N GLY A 157 14.01 -17.92 18.78
CA GLY A 157 13.51 -19.23 19.17
C GLY A 157 13.83 -19.59 20.61
N GLY A 158 12.99 -20.45 21.19
CA GLY A 158 13.10 -20.92 22.55
C GLY A 158 14.08 -22.08 22.70
N SER A 159 14.60 -22.24 23.92
CA SER A 159 15.49 -23.34 24.29
C SER A 159 14.68 -24.55 24.79
N GLY A 160 15.09 -25.75 24.40
CA GLY A 160 14.48 -27.02 24.83
C GLY A 160 15.09 -27.56 26.11
N GLY A 161 14.26 -28.10 27.02
CA GLY A 161 14.71 -28.64 28.29
C GLY A 161 15.20 -30.08 28.17
N GLY A 162 16.45 -30.36 28.55
CA GLY A 162 16.98 -31.72 28.58
C GLY A 162 16.34 -32.58 29.67
N GLY A 163 16.09 -33.86 29.37
CA GLY A 163 15.76 -34.92 30.34
C GLY A 163 14.41 -34.78 31.06
N GLY A 164 13.30 -35.13 30.42
CA GLY A 164 12.00 -35.18 31.09
C GLY A 164 11.33 -33.82 31.30
N ASN A 165 11.88 -32.73 30.78
CA ASN A 165 11.38 -31.37 31.01
C ASN A 165 10.64 -30.84 29.78
N GLY A 166 9.61 -30.00 29.99
CA GLY A 166 8.95 -29.28 28.91
C GLY A 166 9.89 -28.24 28.28
N GLY A 167 9.84 -28.08 26.95
CA GLY A 167 10.65 -27.09 26.24
C GLY A 167 10.10 -25.66 26.40
N GLY A 168 10.96 -24.65 26.28
CA GLY A 168 10.55 -23.25 26.25
C GLY A 168 9.86 -22.86 24.94
N GLY A 169 8.91 -21.93 25.01
CA GLY A 169 8.27 -21.37 23.82
C GLY A 169 9.18 -20.35 23.11
N GLY A 170 9.06 -20.26 21.79
CA GLY A 170 9.79 -19.26 21.00
C GLY A 170 9.25 -17.86 21.20
N GLY A 171 10.10 -16.85 21.05
CA GLY A 171 9.73 -15.45 21.05
C GLY A 171 8.91 -15.08 19.80
N GLY A 172 7.89 -14.26 19.99
CA GLY A 172 7.16 -13.63 18.88
C GLY A 172 7.70 -12.24 18.57
N ASN A 173 7.10 -11.59 17.58
CA ASN A 173 7.45 -10.21 17.23
C ASN A 173 7.11 -9.22 18.34
N ALA A 174 6.03 -9.44 19.10
CA ALA A 174 5.56 -8.49 20.11
C ALA A 174 6.13 -8.75 21.51
N ASN A 175 6.39 -10.00 21.88
CA ASN A 175 6.94 -10.34 23.19
C ASN A 175 7.66 -11.71 23.20
N PRO A 176 8.55 -11.93 24.20
CA PRO A 176 9.18 -13.22 24.43
C PRO A 176 8.18 -14.36 24.66
N GLY A 177 8.66 -15.60 24.51
CA GLY A 177 7.90 -16.79 24.89
C GLY A 177 7.89 -17.01 26.42
N SER A 178 7.30 -18.12 26.84
CA SER A 178 7.32 -18.57 28.23
C SER A 178 8.22 -19.79 28.41
N ASN A 179 8.81 -19.94 29.60
CA ASN A 179 9.57 -21.14 29.96
C ASN A 179 8.65 -22.37 30.03
N GLY A 180 9.23 -23.56 29.85
CA GLY A 180 8.59 -24.81 30.26
C GLY A 180 8.52 -24.93 31.79
N ARG A 181 7.57 -25.67 32.35
CA ARG A 181 7.41 -25.85 33.82
C ARG A 181 7.90 -27.22 34.33
N THR A 182 8.44 -27.23 35.56
CA THR A 182 8.74 -28.41 36.40
C THR A 182 8.11 -28.19 37.80
N PRO A 183 7.66 -29.20 38.59
CA PRO A 183 8.00 -30.64 38.58
C PRO A 183 6.80 -31.63 38.48
N VAL A 184 5.60 -31.23 38.04
CA VAL A 184 4.40 -32.13 38.06
C VAL A 184 3.71 -32.29 36.70
N VAL A 185 3.96 -31.41 35.75
CA VAL A 185 3.45 -31.53 34.36
C VAL A 185 4.49 -30.96 33.42
N GLN A 186 5.01 -31.82 32.56
CA GLN A 186 6.08 -31.61 31.60
C GLN A 186 5.67 -30.72 30.41
N ASN A 187 4.84 -29.69 30.67
CA ASN A 187 4.22 -28.85 29.66
C ASN A 187 5.22 -27.90 29.01
N GLY A 188 5.17 -27.83 27.68
CA GLY A 188 5.89 -26.84 26.91
C GLY A 188 5.41 -25.41 27.21
N GLY A 189 6.35 -24.47 27.15
CA GLY A 189 6.06 -23.05 27.29
C GLY A 189 5.26 -22.49 26.11
N ASN A 190 4.43 -21.50 26.38
CA ASN A 190 3.70 -20.79 25.31
C ASN A 190 4.66 -19.99 24.42
N GLY A 191 4.37 -19.93 23.13
CA GLY A 191 5.04 -19.01 22.23
C GLY A 191 4.66 -17.56 22.51
N GLY A 192 5.57 -16.63 22.19
CA GLY A 192 5.36 -15.20 22.32
C GLY A 192 4.34 -14.67 21.33
N GLY A 193 3.69 -13.55 21.70
CA GLY A 193 2.68 -12.89 20.90
C GLY A 193 3.22 -12.29 19.61
N GLY A 194 2.38 -12.28 18.58
CA GLY A 194 2.64 -11.62 17.30
C GLY A 194 2.05 -10.20 17.24
N THR A 195 2.15 -9.57 16.07
CA THR A 195 1.59 -8.24 15.81
C THR A 195 0.30 -8.35 15.01
N SER A 196 -0.76 -7.67 15.48
CA SER A 196 -2.03 -7.57 14.76
C SER A 196 -1.94 -6.53 13.65
N SER A 197 -2.40 -6.88 12.45
CA SER A 197 -2.55 -5.94 11.33
C SER A 197 -3.83 -6.23 10.57
N ASN A 198 -4.50 -5.15 10.16
CA ASN A 198 -5.68 -5.20 9.30
C ASN A 198 -5.32 -5.04 7.82
N LEU A 199 -4.04 -4.89 7.48
CA LEU A 199 -3.61 -4.60 6.11
C LEU A 199 -3.95 -5.73 5.15
N SER A 200 -4.12 -6.97 5.64
CA SER A 200 -4.68 -8.11 4.89
C SER A 200 -6.15 -7.99 4.51
N GLY A 201 -6.85 -6.96 4.99
CA GLY A 201 -8.30 -6.75 4.82
C GLY A 201 -9.14 -7.26 5.99
N ILE A 202 -8.58 -8.14 6.81
CA ILE A 202 -9.12 -8.55 8.10
C ILE A 202 -7.99 -8.49 9.14
N ALA A 203 -8.35 -8.29 10.40
CA ALA A 203 -7.42 -8.37 11.52
C ALA A 203 -6.82 -9.77 11.60
N LYS A 204 -5.51 -9.86 11.38
CA LYS A 204 -4.74 -11.11 11.50
C LYS A 204 -3.48 -10.83 12.32
N ILE A 205 -3.08 -11.82 13.12
CA ILE A 205 -1.85 -11.78 13.91
C ILE A 205 -0.73 -12.44 13.11
N TYR A 206 0.42 -11.77 13.05
CA TYR A 206 1.62 -12.20 12.33
C TYR A 206 2.82 -12.34 13.27
N GLY A 207 3.73 -13.27 12.99
CA GLY A 207 4.99 -13.41 13.71
C GLY A 207 4.83 -13.90 15.15
N THR A 208 3.87 -14.80 15.44
CA THR A 208 3.80 -15.43 16.77
C THR A 208 4.92 -16.45 16.93
N GLY A 209 5.46 -16.60 18.13
CA GLY A 209 6.39 -17.69 18.44
C GLY A 209 5.70 -19.05 18.50
N GLY A 210 6.46 -20.13 18.26
CA GLY A 210 6.00 -21.49 18.43
C GLY A 210 5.95 -21.90 19.90
N LYS A 211 5.03 -22.80 20.27
CA LYS A 211 5.02 -23.39 21.61
C LYS A 211 6.20 -24.34 21.79
N GLY A 212 6.71 -24.46 23.01
CA GLY A 212 7.65 -25.52 23.36
C GLY A 212 6.97 -26.88 23.36
N GLY A 213 7.76 -27.93 23.23
CA GLY A 213 7.30 -29.30 23.28
C GLY A 213 6.98 -29.74 24.70
N THR A 214 5.86 -30.42 24.85
CA THR A 214 5.46 -31.07 26.11
C THR A 214 6.06 -32.47 26.15
N ALA A 215 7.00 -32.72 27.07
CA ALA A 215 7.37 -34.10 27.38
C ALA A 215 6.14 -34.76 28.05
N VAL A 216 5.89 -36.05 27.84
CA VAL A 216 4.74 -36.71 28.48
C VAL A 216 5.18 -38.05 29.05
N THR A 217 4.61 -38.47 30.17
CA THR A 217 4.68 -39.85 30.64
C THR A 217 3.54 -40.66 29.98
N GLY A 218 3.72 -41.06 28.72
CA GLY A 218 2.75 -41.89 28.00
C GLY A 218 2.88 -41.81 26.48
N ASN A 219 2.76 -42.94 25.78
CA ASN A 219 2.95 -43.03 24.33
C ASN A 219 1.81 -42.29 23.59
N ASN A 220 2.16 -41.44 22.62
CA ASN A 220 1.27 -40.97 21.56
C ASN A 220 0.04 -40.14 22.02
N GLN A 221 0.23 -38.99 22.67
CA GLN A 221 -0.86 -38.08 23.05
C GLN A 221 -1.03 -36.89 22.07
N PRO A 222 -2.26 -36.46 21.75
CA PRO A 222 -2.54 -35.34 20.84
C PRO A 222 -2.29 -34.01 21.54
N GLY A 223 -1.35 -33.22 21.03
CA GLY A 223 -0.96 -31.91 21.59
C GLY A 223 0.52 -31.56 21.33
N ASN A 224 1.30 -32.58 20.98
CA ASN A 224 2.75 -32.55 20.80
C ASN A 224 3.16 -32.39 19.33
N ASN A 225 2.18 -32.33 18.44
CA ASN A 225 2.32 -32.74 17.05
C ASN A 225 2.07 -31.55 16.13
N GLN A 226 3.13 -31.10 15.44
CA GLN A 226 3.14 -30.44 14.12
C GLN A 226 1.90 -29.62 13.72
N SER A 227 1.28 -28.87 14.64
CA SER A 227 0.09 -28.10 14.29
C SER A 227 0.51 -27.11 13.22
N ALA A 228 0.00 -27.32 12.01
CA ALA A 228 0.39 -26.57 10.84
C ALA A 228 0.23 -25.09 11.17
N THR A 229 1.35 -24.37 11.18
CA THR A 229 1.32 -22.94 11.39
C THR A 229 0.52 -22.32 10.25
N PRO A 230 -0.39 -21.38 10.50
CA PRO A 230 -1.14 -20.72 9.44
C PRO A 230 -0.20 -20.22 8.36
N ALA A 231 -0.42 -20.60 7.10
CA ALA A 231 0.47 -20.20 6.00
C ALA A 231 0.58 -18.66 5.90
N ASN A 232 1.75 -18.20 5.42
CA ASN A 232 2.01 -16.78 5.17
C ASN A 232 1.71 -15.89 6.39
N SER A 233 2.15 -16.33 7.57
CA SER A 233 1.98 -15.62 8.84
C SER A 233 3.29 -15.28 9.53
N GLY A 234 4.41 -15.85 9.08
CA GLY A 234 5.70 -15.78 9.77
C GLY A 234 5.69 -16.47 11.14
N ASN A 235 4.73 -17.34 11.45
CA ASN A 235 4.65 -17.93 12.78
C ASN A 235 5.74 -18.99 12.99
N GLY A 236 6.30 -19.04 14.19
CA GLY A 236 7.29 -20.06 14.58
C GLY A 236 6.67 -21.44 14.74
N GLY A 237 7.43 -22.47 14.42
CA GLY A 237 7.04 -23.87 14.53
C GLY A 237 7.07 -24.37 15.98
N ASN A 238 6.16 -25.27 16.33
CA ASN A 238 6.12 -25.83 17.69
C ASN A 238 7.29 -26.81 17.91
N GLY A 239 7.87 -26.81 19.11
CA GLY A 239 8.86 -27.80 19.52
C GLY A 239 8.23 -29.18 19.67
N ALA A 240 8.99 -30.22 19.33
CA ALA A 240 8.56 -31.60 19.51
C ALA A 240 8.55 -32.01 21.00
N GLY A 241 7.66 -32.93 21.36
CA GLY A 241 7.60 -33.50 22.71
C GLY A 241 7.28 -34.98 22.67
N VAL A 242 8.14 -35.80 23.27
CA VAL A 242 8.03 -37.28 23.24
C VAL A 242 8.04 -37.88 24.63
N SER A 243 7.52 -39.11 24.74
CA SER A 243 7.66 -39.99 25.90
C SER A 243 8.80 -41.00 25.70
N GLY A 244 9.16 -41.73 26.76
CA GLY A 244 10.35 -42.59 26.80
C GLY A 244 10.47 -43.57 25.64
N LEU A 245 11.70 -43.75 25.13
CA LEU A 245 12.03 -44.58 23.97
C LEU A 245 11.40 -44.13 22.63
N SER A 246 11.22 -42.82 22.41
CA SER A 246 10.70 -42.27 21.14
C SER A 246 11.49 -41.04 20.65
N SER A 247 11.28 -40.67 19.38
CA SER A 247 11.81 -39.46 18.74
C SER A 247 10.76 -38.80 17.86
N LEU A 248 10.72 -37.48 17.82
CA LEU A 248 9.78 -36.72 16.99
C LEU A 248 10.43 -35.44 16.47
N GLU A 249 10.17 -35.14 15.20
CA GLU A 249 10.61 -33.91 14.56
C GLU A 249 9.81 -32.69 15.04
N GLY A 250 10.49 -31.54 15.10
CA GLY A 250 9.82 -30.27 15.39
C GLY A 250 8.86 -29.86 14.29
N GLY A 251 7.88 -29.01 14.61
CA GLY A 251 7.03 -28.40 13.60
C GLY A 251 7.81 -27.38 12.76
N ALA A 252 7.55 -27.35 11.46
CA ALA A 252 8.02 -26.25 10.62
C ALA A 252 7.39 -24.91 11.05
N GLY A 253 8.11 -23.82 10.80
CA GLY A 253 7.52 -22.48 10.86
C GLY A 253 6.62 -22.22 9.65
N SER A 254 6.10 -20.99 9.57
CA SER A 254 5.35 -20.51 8.42
C SER A 254 6.21 -19.60 7.55
N GLU A 255 5.91 -19.56 6.26
CA GLU A 255 6.47 -18.58 5.34
C GLU A 255 6.13 -17.16 5.78
N GLY A 256 6.95 -16.21 5.35
CA GLY A 256 6.68 -14.79 5.47
C GLY A 256 5.53 -14.35 4.56
N ILE A 257 5.27 -13.04 4.57
CA ILE A 257 4.29 -12.42 3.68
C ILE A 257 4.65 -10.95 3.50
N VAL A 258 4.40 -10.42 2.31
CA VAL A 258 4.45 -8.97 2.07
C VAL A 258 3.06 -8.52 1.61
N ILE A 259 2.51 -7.51 2.29
CA ILE A 259 1.25 -6.90 1.90
C ILE A 259 1.49 -5.40 1.76
N ILE A 260 1.03 -4.84 0.65
CA ILE A 260 1.08 -3.41 0.41
C ILE A 260 -0.31 -2.87 0.09
N THR A 261 -0.57 -1.63 0.46
CA THR A 261 -1.71 -0.87 -0.04
C THR A 261 -1.30 0.49 -0.54
N TYR A 262 -1.97 0.95 -1.59
CA TYR A 262 -1.73 2.26 -2.18
C TYR A 262 -3.01 2.78 -2.84
N ILE A 263 -3.09 4.09 -3.04
CA ILE A 263 -4.22 4.71 -3.73
C ILE A 263 -4.15 4.30 -5.20
N GLU A 264 -5.22 3.69 -5.68
CA GLU A 264 -5.32 3.25 -7.06
C GLU A 264 -6.10 4.32 -7.83
N VAL A 265 -5.40 5.04 -8.70
CA VAL A 265 -6.05 5.88 -9.71
C VAL A 265 -6.56 4.94 -10.80
N GLN A 266 -7.78 4.42 -10.65
CA GLN A 266 -8.40 3.62 -11.70
C GLN A 266 -8.62 4.51 -12.93
N PRO A 267 -8.12 4.11 -14.11
CA PRO A 267 -8.62 4.68 -15.34
C PRO A 267 -10.10 4.34 -15.45
N GLU A 268 -10.91 5.32 -15.82
CA GLU A 268 -12.33 5.09 -16.05
C GLU A 268 -12.52 4.58 -17.48
N TYR A 269 -12.96 3.35 -17.65
CA TYR A 269 -13.19 2.79 -18.99
C TYR A 269 -14.56 3.23 -19.53
N PHE A 270 -14.61 3.63 -20.80
CA PHE A 270 -15.88 3.89 -21.49
C PHE A 270 -15.80 3.41 -22.93
N THR A 271 -16.93 3.01 -23.50
CA THR A 271 -16.99 2.52 -24.89
C THR A 271 -17.70 3.56 -25.75
N GLU A 272 -17.12 3.89 -26.89
CA GLU A 272 -17.76 4.72 -27.91
C GLU A 272 -17.74 3.95 -29.24
N GLY A 273 -18.93 3.59 -29.74
CA GLY A 273 -19.08 2.65 -30.85
C GLY A 273 -18.56 1.24 -30.49
N SER A 274 -17.63 0.71 -31.28
CA SER A 274 -16.99 -0.60 -31.06
C SER A 274 -15.60 -0.50 -30.41
N VAL A 275 -15.20 0.69 -29.94
CA VAL A 275 -13.87 0.94 -29.38
C VAL A 275 -14.00 1.20 -27.88
N ASN A 276 -13.18 0.49 -27.09
CA ASN A 276 -13.04 0.75 -25.66
C ASN A 276 -11.96 1.81 -25.44
N TYR A 277 -12.34 2.87 -24.73
CA TYR A 277 -11.46 3.94 -24.31
C TYR A 277 -11.14 3.81 -22.82
N THR A 278 -9.93 4.26 -22.49
CA THR A 278 -9.45 4.41 -21.12
C THR A 278 -9.39 5.91 -20.84
N ARG A 279 -10.23 6.42 -19.94
CA ARG A 279 -10.21 7.81 -19.51
C ARG A 279 -9.25 7.97 -18.33
N LEU A 280 -8.29 8.86 -18.51
CA LEU A 280 -7.41 9.33 -17.46
C LEU A 280 -7.75 10.80 -17.17
N THR A 281 -7.90 11.14 -15.89
CA THR A 281 -8.22 12.49 -15.47
C THR A 281 -7.12 13.00 -14.53
N PHE A 282 -6.54 14.14 -14.88
CA PHE A 282 -5.54 14.84 -14.08
C PHE A 282 -6.16 16.09 -13.47
N THR A 283 -6.20 16.18 -12.14
CA THR A 283 -6.80 17.32 -11.43
C THR A 283 -5.86 18.00 -10.45
N ASN A 284 -4.71 17.39 -10.13
CA ASN A 284 -3.78 17.95 -9.16
C ASN A 284 -3.04 19.14 -9.77
N THR A 285 -3.27 20.33 -9.23
CA THR A 285 -2.70 21.58 -9.75
C THR A 285 -1.30 21.81 -9.22
N ASN A 286 -0.52 22.67 -9.88
CA ASN A 286 0.85 23.07 -9.46
C ASN A 286 1.87 21.92 -9.38
N SER A 287 1.62 20.82 -10.09
CA SER A 287 2.60 19.75 -10.27
C SER A 287 2.60 19.27 -11.71
N SER A 288 3.79 18.97 -12.23
CA SER A 288 3.98 18.32 -13.52
C SER A 288 4.10 16.82 -13.32
N PHE A 289 3.50 16.07 -14.24
CA PHE A 289 3.44 14.63 -14.22
C PHE A 289 3.90 14.06 -15.57
N ASN A 290 4.66 12.97 -15.55
CA ASN A 290 5.14 12.31 -16.77
C ASN A 290 4.30 11.05 -17.04
N TRP A 291 3.39 11.14 -18.00
CA TRP A 291 2.54 10.02 -18.45
C TRP A 291 3.27 9.17 -19.47
N THR A 292 3.49 7.90 -19.17
CA THR A 292 4.04 6.96 -20.17
C THR A 292 2.90 6.34 -20.97
N VAL A 293 2.98 6.47 -22.29
CA VAL A 293 1.99 5.93 -23.21
C VAL A 293 2.00 4.40 -23.13
N PRO A 294 0.85 3.74 -22.85
CA PRO A 294 0.79 2.28 -22.76
C PRO A 294 1.21 1.58 -24.06
N SER A 295 1.60 0.32 -23.93
CA SER A 295 1.86 -0.55 -25.08
C SER A 295 0.64 -0.63 -26.00
N ASN A 296 0.88 -0.64 -27.31
CA ASN A 296 -0.16 -0.73 -28.35
C ASN A 296 -1.11 0.47 -28.42
N VAL A 297 -0.76 1.60 -27.80
CA VAL A 297 -1.47 2.88 -27.97
C VAL A 297 -0.70 3.75 -28.95
N SER A 298 -1.38 4.16 -30.03
CA SER A 298 -0.84 5.02 -31.09
C SER A 298 -1.56 6.37 -31.21
N SER A 299 -2.67 6.56 -30.51
CA SER A 299 -3.40 7.81 -30.46
C SER A 299 -4.13 7.98 -29.12
N VAL A 300 -4.39 9.23 -28.75
CA VAL A 300 -5.22 9.59 -27.59
C VAL A 300 -6.17 10.72 -27.93
N ASN A 301 -7.38 10.68 -27.36
CA ASN A 301 -8.27 11.84 -27.31
C ASN A 301 -7.98 12.64 -26.04
N TYR A 302 -7.91 13.96 -26.15
CA TYR A 302 -7.59 14.84 -25.03
C TYR A 302 -8.67 15.90 -24.79
N LEU A 303 -8.75 16.32 -23.53
CA LEU A 303 -9.44 17.52 -23.05
C LEU A 303 -8.49 18.21 -22.07
N VAL A 304 -7.97 19.38 -22.43
CA VAL A 304 -7.05 20.16 -21.60
C VAL A 304 -7.73 21.47 -21.23
N VAL A 305 -7.81 21.77 -19.94
CA VAL A 305 -8.50 22.95 -19.40
C VAL A 305 -7.52 23.76 -18.57
N GLY A 306 -7.29 25.03 -18.92
CA GLY A 306 -6.51 25.96 -18.11
C GLY A 306 -7.25 26.36 -16.82
N GLY A 307 -6.50 26.83 -15.82
CA GLY A 307 -7.11 27.35 -14.59
C GLY A 307 -7.91 28.63 -14.85
N GLY A 308 -9.04 28.84 -14.16
CA GLY A 308 -9.75 30.13 -14.20
C GLY A 308 -9.02 31.20 -13.41
N GLY A 309 -9.12 32.47 -13.82
CA GLY A 309 -8.59 33.61 -13.07
C GLY A 309 -9.45 33.95 -11.84
N GLY A 310 -8.84 34.59 -10.85
CA GLY A 310 -9.55 35.08 -9.66
C GLY A 310 -10.31 36.38 -9.92
N GLY A 311 -11.41 36.64 -9.21
CA GLY A 311 -12.08 37.94 -9.26
C GLY A 311 -11.26 39.05 -8.58
N GLY A 312 -11.50 40.30 -8.92
CA GLY A 312 -10.87 41.45 -8.24
C GLY A 312 -11.40 41.69 -6.83
N GLY A 313 -10.63 42.41 -6.02
CA GLY A 313 -11.07 42.91 -4.71
C GLY A 313 -11.98 44.15 -4.87
N ALA A 314 -12.97 44.26 -3.98
CA ALA A 314 -13.92 45.38 -3.95
C ALA A 314 -13.75 46.22 -2.68
N PHE A 315 -13.99 47.52 -2.78
CA PHE A 315 -13.91 48.45 -1.67
C PHE A 315 -15.10 49.44 -1.67
N ASP A 316 -15.63 49.72 -0.48
CA ASP A 316 -16.83 50.55 -0.26
C ASP A 316 -18.01 50.18 -1.17
N SER A 317 -18.54 51.11 -1.97
CA SER A 317 -19.65 50.90 -2.90
C SER A 317 -19.20 50.45 -4.29
N GLY A 318 -17.90 50.20 -4.49
CA GLY A 318 -17.35 49.78 -5.76
C GLY A 318 -17.57 48.28 -5.99
N ALA A 319 -17.88 47.89 -7.23
CA ALA A 319 -17.92 46.49 -7.64
C ALA A 319 -16.62 46.13 -8.37
N ALA A 320 -16.07 44.97 -8.05
CA ALA A 320 -14.89 44.43 -8.71
C ALA A 320 -15.27 43.57 -9.92
N GLY A 321 -14.35 43.44 -10.86
CA GLY A 321 -14.52 42.58 -12.03
C GLY A 321 -14.38 41.10 -11.69
N GLY A 322 -15.15 40.25 -12.36
CA GLY A 322 -15.02 38.79 -12.25
C GLY A 322 -13.71 38.27 -12.88
N GLY A 323 -13.23 37.12 -12.43
CA GLY A 323 -12.11 36.43 -13.09
C GLY A 323 -12.53 35.78 -14.41
N GLY A 324 -11.63 35.69 -15.37
CA GLY A 324 -11.87 35.04 -16.65
C GLY A 324 -11.80 33.51 -16.58
N GLY A 325 -12.55 32.81 -17.42
CA GLY A 325 -12.48 31.34 -17.50
C GLY A 325 -11.17 30.85 -18.13
N GLY A 326 -10.69 29.67 -17.76
CA GLY A 326 -9.56 29.04 -18.45
C GLY A 326 -9.91 28.58 -19.86
N GLN A 327 -8.90 28.49 -20.75
CA GLN A 327 -9.07 27.95 -22.10
C GLN A 327 -9.40 26.45 -22.03
N VAL A 328 -10.23 25.98 -22.95
CA VAL A 328 -10.49 24.54 -23.15
C VAL A 328 -10.02 24.13 -24.54
N LYS A 329 -9.17 23.10 -24.62
CA LYS A 329 -8.74 22.47 -25.87
C LYS A 329 -9.13 21.00 -25.90
N THR A 330 -9.66 20.55 -27.03
CA THR A 330 -9.99 19.13 -27.29
C THR A 330 -9.45 18.69 -28.64
N GLY A 331 -9.22 17.40 -28.79
CA GLY A 331 -8.79 16.82 -30.07
C GLY A 331 -8.19 15.44 -29.92
N THR A 332 -7.51 15.00 -30.96
CA THR A 332 -6.78 13.73 -31.00
C THR A 332 -5.29 14.02 -31.21
N LEU A 333 -4.43 13.31 -30.48
CA LEU A 333 -2.98 13.38 -30.59
C LEU A 333 -2.43 12.00 -30.97
N SER A 334 -1.59 11.94 -32.00
CA SER A 334 -0.81 10.74 -32.31
C SER A 334 0.32 10.58 -31.31
N VAL A 335 0.48 9.37 -30.76
CA VAL A 335 1.47 9.08 -29.73
C VAL A 335 2.28 7.84 -30.06
N THR A 336 3.47 7.70 -29.49
CA THR A 336 4.29 6.50 -29.62
C THR A 336 4.20 5.67 -28.36
N SER A 337 3.90 4.38 -28.47
CA SER A 337 3.88 3.47 -27.30
C SER A 337 5.22 3.52 -26.55
N GLY A 338 5.17 3.62 -25.23
CA GLY A 338 6.35 3.74 -24.37
C GLY A 338 6.98 5.14 -24.31
N SER A 339 6.52 6.10 -25.12
CA SER A 339 6.97 7.49 -24.99
C SER A 339 6.37 8.16 -23.74
N THR A 340 7.02 9.22 -23.27
CA THR A 340 6.58 9.99 -22.11
C THR A 340 5.99 11.33 -22.54
N ILE A 341 4.80 11.64 -22.02
CA ILE A 341 4.07 12.90 -22.21
C ILE A 341 4.06 13.67 -20.90
N ASN A 342 4.52 14.91 -20.93
CA ASN A 342 4.45 15.80 -19.77
C ASN A 342 3.03 16.38 -19.64
N VAL A 343 2.41 16.22 -18.48
CA VAL A 343 1.08 16.74 -18.16
C VAL A 343 1.19 17.68 -16.99
N THR A 344 0.65 18.89 -17.10
CA THR A 344 0.58 19.86 -16.00
C THR A 344 -0.83 20.43 -15.95
N VAL A 345 -1.43 20.48 -14.76
CA VAL A 345 -2.73 21.11 -14.56
C VAL A 345 -2.52 22.50 -13.95
N GLY A 346 -2.97 23.53 -14.65
CA GLY A 346 -2.91 24.91 -14.20
C GLY A 346 -3.80 25.15 -12.99
N SER A 347 -3.29 25.88 -12.00
CA SER A 347 -4.07 26.27 -10.82
C SER A 347 -5.11 27.34 -11.14
N ALA A 348 -6.19 27.39 -10.37
CA ALA A 348 -7.03 28.58 -10.36
C ALA A 348 -6.25 29.80 -9.82
N GLY A 349 -6.57 30.98 -10.34
CA GLY A 349 -6.07 32.25 -9.86
C GLY A 349 -6.73 32.64 -8.53
N ALA A 350 -5.93 33.16 -7.60
CA ALA A 350 -6.44 33.67 -6.33
C ALA A 350 -7.29 34.93 -6.55
N GLY A 351 -8.36 35.10 -5.76
CA GLY A 351 -9.11 36.34 -5.73
C GLY A 351 -8.27 37.52 -5.23
N GLY A 352 -8.58 38.71 -5.70
CA GLY A 352 -7.97 39.95 -5.23
C GLY A 352 -8.33 40.20 -3.78
N ALA A 353 -7.31 40.34 -2.93
CA ALA A 353 -7.52 40.71 -1.54
C ALA A 353 -8.17 42.10 -1.42
N ALA A 354 -8.99 42.29 -0.40
CA ALA A 354 -9.51 43.58 0.00
C ALA A 354 -9.40 43.73 1.52
N ASP A 355 -8.80 44.82 1.99
CA ASP A 355 -8.68 45.16 3.40
C ASP A 355 -8.87 46.67 3.57
N ARG A 356 -9.86 47.03 4.38
CA ARG A 356 -10.22 48.43 4.60
C ARG A 356 -9.13 49.25 5.27
N ASN A 357 -8.24 48.61 6.02
CA ASN A 357 -7.20 49.26 6.79
C ASN A 357 -5.81 49.16 6.12
N ALA A 358 -5.71 48.50 4.96
CA ALA A 358 -4.46 48.33 4.23
C ALA A 358 -4.23 49.41 3.17
N SER A 359 -2.99 49.54 2.71
CA SER A 359 -2.62 50.35 1.55
C SER A 359 -1.74 49.53 0.59
N PRO A 360 -2.19 49.24 -0.64
CA PRO A 360 -3.52 49.54 -1.20
C PRO A 360 -4.63 48.69 -0.57
N GLN A 361 -5.86 49.22 -0.56
CA GLN A 361 -7.04 48.61 0.07
C GLN A 361 -7.60 47.40 -0.69
N GLU A 362 -7.24 47.25 -1.97
CA GLU A 362 -7.78 46.23 -2.85
C GLU A 362 -6.79 45.88 -3.97
N TYR A 363 -6.82 44.62 -4.40
CA TYR A 363 -5.94 44.07 -5.42
C TYR A 363 -6.74 43.46 -6.57
N ASN A 364 -6.12 43.37 -7.75
CA ASN A 364 -6.69 42.58 -8.84
C ASN A 364 -6.66 41.09 -8.47
N GLY A 365 -7.53 40.31 -9.09
CA GLY A 365 -7.40 38.86 -9.07
C GLY A 365 -6.11 38.43 -9.77
N VAL A 366 -5.63 37.25 -9.42
CA VAL A 366 -4.48 36.61 -10.07
C VAL A 366 -4.97 35.83 -11.28
N ASP A 367 -4.16 35.76 -12.33
CA ASP A 367 -4.42 34.91 -13.49
C ASP A 367 -4.41 33.42 -13.07
N GLY A 368 -5.20 32.60 -13.74
CA GLY A 368 -5.10 31.16 -13.66
C GLY A 368 -3.83 30.65 -14.33
N GLY A 369 -3.33 29.50 -13.88
CA GLY A 369 -2.20 28.82 -14.51
C GLY A 369 -2.59 28.14 -15.82
N ASN A 370 -1.62 27.98 -16.72
CA ASN A 370 -1.77 27.20 -17.94
C ASN A 370 -1.76 25.70 -17.63
N SER A 371 -2.53 24.93 -18.40
CA SER A 371 -2.46 23.47 -18.42
C SER A 371 -1.72 22.98 -19.66
N TYR A 372 -0.92 21.94 -19.50
CA TYR A 372 -0.07 21.36 -20.54
C TYR A 372 -0.39 19.88 -20.71
N PHE A 373 -0.49 19.44 -21.96
CA PHE A 373 -0.48 18.04 -22.36
C PHE A 373 0.51 17.90 -23.51
N ASP A 374 1.77 17.66 -23.16
CA ASP A 374 2.93 17.79 -24.03
C ASP A 374 2.96 19.17 -24.73
N THR A 375 2.91 19.21 -26.05
CA THR A 375 2.90 20.45 -26.85
C THR A 375 1.55 21.18 -26.85
N ILE A 376 0.49 20.58 -26.30
CA ILE A 376 -0.84 21.19 -26.20
C ILE A 376 -0.92 22.06 -24.94
N ILE A 377 -1.06 23.37 -25.14
CA ILE A 377 -1.16 24.35 -24.06
C ILE A 377 -2.59 24.91 -24.01
N ALA A 378 -3.28 24.76 -22.89
CA ALA A 378 -4.52 25.47 -22.60
C ALA A 378 -4.23 26.60 -21.61
N ASN A 379 -4.35 27.85 -22.07
CA ASN A 379 -4.01 29.01 -21.27
C ASN A 379 -4.98 29.22 -20.08
N GLY A 380 -4.46 29.73 -18.97
CA GLY A 380 -5.29 30.17 -17.85
C GLY A 380 -6.13 31.42 -18.19
N GLY A 381 -7.19 31.63 -17.42
CA GLY A 381 -8.02 32.84 -17.52
C GLY A 381 -7.39 34.01 -16.76
N THR A 382 -7.60 35.25 -17.21
CA THR A 382 -6.98 36.41 -16.55
C THR A 382 -7.75 36.79 -15.27
N GLY A 383 -7.07 37.41 -14.32
CA GLY A 383 -7.66 37.96 -13.11
C GLY A 383 -8.61 39.13 -13.39
N GLY A 384 -9.61 39.29 -12.54
CA GLY A 384 -10.54 40.41 -12.55
C GLY A 384 -9.92 41.69 -11.97
N ILE A 385 -10.34 42.84 -12.48
CA ILE A 385 -9.82 44.13 -12.05
C ILE A 385 -10.48 44.56 -10.73
N ARG A 386 -9.70 45.14 -9.81
CA ARG A 386 -10.21 45.71 -8.55
C ARG A 386 -11.21 46.85 -8.77
N SER A 387 -12.05 47.15 -7.78
CA SER A 387 -13.17 48.08 -7.98
C SER A 387 -12.76 49.50 -8.39
N ARG A 388 -11.63 50.02 -7.89
CA ARG A 388 -11.08 51.33 -8.28
C ARG A 388 -9.94 51.23 -9.30
N GLY A 389 -9.81 50.08 -9.97
CA GLY A 389 -8.73 49.81 -10.92
C GLY A 389 -8.82 50.59 -12.24
N GLY A 390 -9.98 51.19 -12.54
CA GLY A 390 -10.21 51.95 -13.76
C GLY A 390 -10.25 51.06 -15.01
N GLY A 391 -11.42 50.88 -15.59
CA GLY A 391 -11.60 50.20 -16.88
C GLY A 391 -12.92 49.45 -16.94
N ALA A 392 -13.87 49.94 -17.74
CA ALA A 392 -15.03 49.18 -18.16
C ALA A 392 -14.60 48.27 -19.33
N SER A 393 -14.01 47.12 -19.01
CA SER A 393 -13.69 46.11 -20.02
C SER A 393 -14.70 44.99 -19.89
N ALA A 394 -15.62 44.89 -20.86
CA ALA A 394 -16.33 43.65 -21.13
C ALA A 394 -15.27 42.61 -21.50
N GLY A 395 -15.28 41.46 -20.82
CA GLY A 395 -14.31 40.42 -21.08
C GLY A 395 -14.39 39.96 -22.53
N GLY A 396 -13.39 40.30 -23.35
CA GLY A 396 -13.28 39.83 -24.73
C GLY A 396 -12.98 38.34 -24.81
N ALA A 397 -13.73 37.62 -25.66
CA ALA A 397 -13.36 36.28 -26.07
C ALA A 397 -12.20 36.38 -27.09
N LEU A 398 -10.97 36.16 -26.64
CA LEU A 398 -9.85 35.87 -27.53
C LEU A 398 -9.35 34.46 -27.24
N ASN A 399 -8.79 33.82 -28.27
CA ASN A 399 -8.30 32.43 -28.28
C ASN A 399 -7.13 32.14 -27.29
N THR A 400 -6.99 32.93 -26.22
CA THR A 400 -5.87 32.96 -25.28
C THR A 400 -6.29 32.75 -23.82
N GLY A 401 -7.54 32.35 -23.54
CA GLY A 401 -8.11 32.29 -22.18
C GLY A 401 -9.18 33.38 -22.01
N GLY A 402 -10.17 33.13 -21.16
CA GLY A 402 -11.20 34.12 -20.85
C GLY A 402 -10.59 35.32 -20.15
N SER A 403 -11.01 36.53 -20.53
CA SER A 403 -10.55 37.77 -19.91
C SER A 403 -11.39 38.12 -18.68
N GLY A 404 -10.75 38.67 -17.67
CA GLY A 404 -11.37 39.23 -16.48
C GLY A 404 -12.25 40.43 -16.80
N GLY A 405 -13.23 40.66 -15.92
CA GLY A 405 -14.12 41.82 -16.00
C GLY A 405 -13.47 43.10 -15.47
N GLY A 406 -14.02 44.23 -15.91
CA GLY A 406 -13.68 45.56 -15.39
C GLY A 406 -14.24 45.84 -13.99
N GLY A 407 -13.56 46.71 -13.23
CA GLY A 407 -14.06 47.24 -11.95
C GLY A 407 -14.79 48.58 -12.10
N GLY A 408 -15.65 48.95 -11.14
CA GLY A 408 -16.31 50.26 -11.07
C GLY A 408 -17.75 50.22 -10.52
N ASN A 409 -18.53 51.28 -10.75
CA ASN A 409 -19.98 51.28 -10.46
C ASN A 409 -20.70 50.37 -11.45
N GLY A 410 -20.90 49.11 -11.07
CA GLY A 410 -21.60 48.10 -11.86
C GLY A 410 -20.85 46.78 -12.03
N GLY A 411 -19.51 46.78 -11.98
CA GLY A 411 -18.64 45.58 -12.03
C GLY A 411 -18.91 44.63 -13.22
N GLY A 412 -18.00 44.60 -14.20
CA GLY A 412 -18.16 43.72 -15.37
C GLY A 412 -17.96 42.24 -15.04
N GLY A 413 -18.78 41.37 -15.61
CA GLY A 413 -18.59 39.92 -15.55
C GLY A 413 -17.33 39.47 -16.32
N GLY A 414 -16.66 38.43 -15.82
CA GLY A 414 -15.57 37.77 -16.56
C GLY A 414 -16.09 37.02 -17.80
N GLY A 415 -15.29 36.99 -18.87
CA GLY A 415 -15.58 36.24 -20.08
C GLY A 415 -15.21 34.76 -19.95
N GLY A 416 -16.01 33.88 -20.57
CA GLY A 416 -15.74 32.45 -20.69
C GLY A 416 -15.02 32.09 -21.99
N ASN A 417 -14.65 30.81 -22.16
CA ASN A 417 -13.97 30.29 -23.36
C ASN A 417 -14.77 30.47 -24.67
N ALA A 418 -16.09 30.71 -24.61
CA ALA A 418 -16.96 30.83 -25.79
C ALA A 418 -17.99 31.98 -25.73
N SER A 419 -17.97 32.84 -24.70
CA SER A 419 -18.92 33.96 -24.59
C SER A 419 -18.33 35.12 -23.77
N PRO A 420 -18.52 36.38 -24.21
CA PRO A 420 -18.19 37.55 -23.40
C PRO A 420 -18.98 37.59 -22.09
N GLY A 421 -18.39 38.20 -21.05
CA GLY A 421 -19.09 38.52 -19.80
C GLY A 421 -19.94 39.78 -19.96
N ASN A 422 -21.08 39.85 -19.29
CA ASN A 422 -22.00 41.00 -19.35
C ASN A 422 -21.74 41.99 -18.22
N ASN A 423 -22.07 43.27 -18.46
CA ASN A 423 -22.08 44.34 -17.45
C ASN A 423 -23.43 44.45 -16.74
#